data_AF-A0A4D7B2U5-F1
#
_entry.id   AF-A0A4D7B2U5-F1
#
_cell.length_a   1.000
_cell.length_b   1.000
_cell.length_c   1.000
_cell.angle_alpha   90.00
_cell.angle_beta   90.00
_cell.angle_gamma   90.00
#
_symmetry.space_group_name_H-M   'P 1'
#
loop_
_entity.id
_entity.type
_entity.pdbx_description
1 polymer ?
#
loop_
_entity_poly.entity_id
_entity_poly.type
_entity_poly.pdbx_seq_one_letter_code
_entity_poly.pdbx_strand_id
1 'polypeptide(L)' 'MTIAQHAASNRADAVSEFVTDARIEALNSALSDRGIAADRIISILPMTGQTLINAAPAQFRVLYRLN' A
#
# COMPACT_ATOMS: atom_id res chain seq x y z
N MET A 1 23.03 -18.15 33.15
CA MET A 1 22.51 -16.77 33.05
C MET A 1 21.51 -16.75 31.90
N THR A 2 20.23 -16.66 32.21
CA THR A 2 19.16 -16.59 31.21
C THR A 2 19.03 -15.14 30.78
N ILE A 3 19.48 -14.82 29.57
CA ILE A 3 19.22 -13.52 28.97
C ILE A 3 17.72 -13.45 28.67
N ALA A 4 17.00 -12.66 29.47
CA ALA A 4 15.65 -12.25 29.14
C ALA A 4 15.73 -11.50 27.81
N GLN A 5 15.36 -12.17 26.73
CA GLN A 5 15.00 -11.51 25.48
C GLN A 5 13.80 -10.64 25.84
N HIS A 6 14.07 -9.37 26.14
CA HIS A 6 13.08 -8.32 25.94
C HIS A 6 12.70 -8.44 24.47
N ALA A 7 11.63 -9.19 24.18
CA ALA A 7 10.88 -9.04 22.96
C ALA A 7 10.36 -7.61 23.01
N ALA A 8 11.19 -6.66 22.55
CA ALA A 8 10.73 -5.37 22.13
C ALA A 8 9.58 -5.71 21.18
N SER A 9 8.36 -5.46 21.63
CA SER A 9 7.15 -5.62 20.83
C SER A 9 7.29 -4.59 19.73
N ASN A 10 8.05 -4.95 18.68
CA ASN A 10 8.31 -4.14 17.53
C ASN A 10 7.03 -4.21 16.71
N ARG A 11 5.97 -3.58 17.23
CA ARG A 11 4.84 -3.11 16.44
C ARG A 11 5.37 -1.99 15.56
N ALA A 12 6.29 -2.34 14.65
CA ALA A 12 6.42 -1.59 13.42
C ALA A 12 5.01 -1.62 12.84
N ASP A 13 4.30 -0.49 12.98
CA ASP A 13 3.03 -0.23 12.33
C ASP A 13 3.31 -0.44 10.83
N ALA A 14 3.05 -1.67 10.38
CA ALA A 14 3.68 -2.22 9.20
C ALA A 14 3.06 -1.53 7.98
N VAL A 15 3.78 -0.53 7.47
CA VAL A 15 3.43 0.15 6.23
C VAL A 15 3.55 -0.87 5.10
N SER A 16 2.43 -1.16 4.47
CA SER A 16 2.35 -1.97 3.26
C SER A 16 2.08 -1.10 2.04
N GLU A 17 2.40 -1.62 0.86
CA GLU A 17 2.09 -0.97 -0.40
C GLU A 17 1.43 -1.91 -1.40
N PHE A 18 0.63 -1.34 -2.31
CA PHE A 18 0.19 -2.02 -3.51
C PHE A 18 0.03 -1.05 -4.68
N VAL A 19 0.01 -1.61 -5.90
CA VAL A 19 -0.20 -0.85 -7.13
C VAL A 19 -1.52 -1.28 -7.76
N THR A 20 -2.26 -0.32 -8.29
CA THR A 20 -3.52 -0.54 -9.02
C THR A 20 -3.60 0.41 -10.21
N ASP A 21 -4.49 0.17 -11.16
CA ASP A 21 -4.74 1.09 -12.27
C ASP A 21 -5.15 2.48 -11.75
N ALA A 22 -4.79 3.53 -12.50
CA ALA A 22 -5.17 4.91 -12.18
C ALA A 22 -6.64 5.22 -12.51
N ARG A 23 -7.55 4.35 -12.08
CA ARG A 23 -9.00 4.51 -12.14
C ARG A 23 -9.56 4.44 -10.73
N ILE A 24 -10.43 5.38 -10.38
CA ILE A 24 -11.04 5.46 -9.04
C ILE A 24 -11.81 4.17 -8.71
N GLU A 25 -12.50 3.58 -9.68
CA GLU A 25 -13.20 2.30 -9.50
C GLU A 25 -12.23 1.16 -9.15
N ALA A 26 -11.12 1.04 -9.90
CA ALA A 26 -10.10 0.02 -9.64
C ALA A 26 -9.41 0.20 -8.28
N LEU A 27 -9.21 1.45 -7.87
CA LEU A 27 -8.70 1.78 -6.54
C LEU A 27 -9.69 1.35 -5.43
N ASN A 28 -10.95 1.75 -5.55
CA ASN A 28 -11.98 1.44 -4.54
C ASN A 28 -12.21 -0.08 -4.42
N SER A 29 -12.27 -0.79 -5.56
CA SER A 29 -12.35 -2.25 -5.57
C SER A 29 -11.13 -2.88 -4.90
N ALA A 30 -9.91 -2.46 -5.25
CA ALA A 30 -8.69 -2.99 -4.64
C ALA A 30 -8.59 -2.74 -3.14
N LEU A 31 -9.07 -1.59 -2.65
CA LEU A 31 -9.15 -1.31 -1.21
C LEU A 31 -10.18 -2.20 -0.52
N SER A 32 -11.36 -2.35 -1.11
CA SER A 32 -12.45 -3.18 -0.58
C SER A 32 -12.08 -4.67 -0.54
N ASP A 33 -11.50 -5.20 -1.60
CA ASP A 33 -11.08 -6.60 -1.71
C ASP A 33 -10.02 -6.97 -0.68
N ARG A 34 -9.21 -5.99 -0.28
CA ARG A 34 -8.16 -6.13 0.74
C ARG A 34 -8.63 -5.78 2.15
N GLY A 35 -9.89 -5.35 2.32
CA GLY A 35 -10.44 -4.91 3.61
C GLY A 35 -9.70 -3.70 4.19
N ILE A 36 -9.16 -2.81 3.34
CA ILE A 36 -8.42 -1.62 3.75
C ILE A 36 -9.40 -0.47 3.91
N ALA A 37 -9.62 -0.04 5.15
CA ALA A 37 -10.41 1.14 5.46
C ALA A 37 -9.66 2.43 5.07
N ALA A 38 -10.41 3.49 4.76
CA ALA A 38 -9.84 4.76 4.30
C ALA A 38 -8.92 5.43 5.33
N ASP A 39 -9.18 5.24 6.64
CA ASP A 39 -8.34 5.79 7.71
C ASP A 39 -6.93 5.16 7.77
N ARG A 40 -6.79 3.95 7.20
CA ARG A 40 -5.51 3.24 7.12
C ARG A 40 -4.66 3.67 5.93
N ILE A 41 -5.22 4.44 4.99
CA ILE A 41 -4.49 4.93 3.83
C ILE A 41 -3.57 6.07 4.27
N ILE A 42 -2.28 5.90 4.00
CA ILE A 42 -1.25 6.90 4.28
C ILE A 42 -1.13 7.84 3.08
N SER A 43 -1.06 7.28 1.87
CA SER A 43 -0.89 8.08 0.65
C SER A 43 -1.30 7.31 -0.60
N ILE A 44 -1.74 8.04 -1.62
CA ILE A 44 -1.99 7.54 -2.97
C ILE A 44 -1.15 8.37 -3.91
N LEU A 45 -0.16 7.74 -4.55
CA LEU A 45 0.82 8.39 -5.40
C LEU A 45 0.56 8.00 -6.87
N PRO A 46 0.38 8.97 -7.79
CA PRO A 46 0.33 8.65 -9.21
C PRO A 46 1.70 8.16 -9.68
N MET A 47 1.73 7.01 -10.34
CA MET A 47 2.88 6.49 -11.05
C MET A 47 2.71 6.78 -12.54
N THR A 48 3.64 7.56 -13.09
CA THR A 48 3.64 7.90 -14.52
C THR A 48 3.83 6.63 -15.33
N GLY A 49 2.88 6.32 -16.22
CA GLY A 49 3.07 5.27 -17.22
C GLY A 49 4.25 5.60 -18.12
N GLN A 50 5.08 4.62 -18.48
CA GLN A 50 6.16 4.85 -19.44
C GLN A 50 5.55 5.18 -20.80
N THR A 51 5.95 6.31 -21.38
CA THR A 51 5.23 6.93 -22.51
C THR A 51 5.77 6.64 -23.90
N LEU A 52 6.88 5.89 -24.08
CA LEU A 52 7.53 5.83 -25.41
C LEU A 52 7.62 4.47 -26.12
N ILE A 53 7.65 3.33 -25.43
CA ILE A 53 7.88 2.02 -26.09
C ILE A 53 6.87 0.95 -25.65
N ASN A 54 6.30 1.09 -24.45
CA ASN A 54 5.31 0.18 -23.92
C ASN A 54 4.27 1.04 -23.21
N ALA A 55 3.06 1.15 -23.77
CA ALA A 55 1.99 1.96 -23.19
C ALA A 55 1.49 1.31 -21.90
N ALA A 56 2.26 1.49 -20.82
CA ALA A 56 1.83 1.09 -19.50
C ALA A 56 0.70 2.04 -19.09
N PRO A 57 -0.48 1.53 -18.72
CA PRO A 57 -1.55 2.37 -18.20
C PRO A 57 -1.05 3.15 -16.99
N ALA A 58 -1.58 4.35 -16.77
CA ALA A 58 -1.29 5.10 -15.56
C ALA A 58 -1.70 4.27 -14.34
N GLN A 59 -0.91 4.33 -13.27
CA GLN A 59 -1.11 3.51 -12.07
C GLN A 59 -1.14 4.39 -10.81
N PHE A 60 -1.79 3.90 -9.76
CA PHE A 60 -1.67 4.42 -8.41
C PHE A 60 -0.85 3.48 -7.55
N ARG A 61 0.10 4.02 -6.80
CA ARG A 61 0.72 3.35 -5.66
C ARG A 61 0.01 3.78 -4.39
N VAL A 62 -0.49 2.82 -3.64
CA VAL A 62 -1.21 3.06 -2.40
C VAL A 62 -0.33 2.59 -1.24
N LEU A 63 -0.05 3.49 -0.30
CA LEU A 63 0.63 3.21 0.95
C LEU A 63 -0.42 3.14 2.07
N TYR A 64 -0.38 2.09 2.88
CA TYR A 64 -1.38 1.88 3.94
C TYR A 64 -0.79 1.17 5.16
N ARG A 65 -1.50 1.24 6.29
CA ARG A 65 -1.18 0.53 7.53
C ARG A 65 -1.96 -0.78 7.65
N LEU A 66 -1.32 -1.81 8.19
CA LEU A 66 -1.95 -3.11 8.41
C LEU A 66 -2.81 -3.19 9.68
N ASN A 67 -2.59 -2.30 10.66
CA ASN A 67 -3.28 -2.30 11.96
C ASN A 67 -3.99 -0.99 12.26
#